data_AF-A0A5K1A6K3-F1
#
_entry.id   AF-A0A5K1A6K3-F1
#
_cell.length_a   1.000
_cell.length_b   1.000
_cell.length_c   1.000
_cell.angle_alpha   90.00
_cell.angle_beta   90.00
_cell.angle_gamma   90.00
#
_symmetry.space_group_name_H-M   'P 1'
#
loop_
_entity.id
_entity.type
_entity.pdbx_description
1 polymer ?
#
loop_
_entity_poly.entity_id
_entity_poly.type
_entity_poly.pdbx_seq_one_letter_code
_entity_poly.pdbx_strand_id
1 'polypeptide(L)'
;MGKIRGDRAFLLSLFIGIMACAVVDADTNSVFQPCADTLIQKSDGFTFGIAFSSYKSFLPDRTQLSPCDRRLSLSSANAQLAVFRPKVDEISLLTINTSSFSP
;
A
#
# COMPACT_ATOMS: atom_id res chain seq x y z
N MET A 1 7.55 45.15 -30.49
CA MET A 1 6.47 44.16 -30.30
C MET A 1 6.70 42.98 -31.24
N GLY A 2 7.16 41.84 -30.70
CA GLY A 2 7.39 40.62 -31.48
C GLY A 2 6.07 39.87 -31.69
N LYS A 3 5.73 39.60 -32.94
CA LYS A 3 4.47 38.98 -33.36
C LYS A 3 4.60 37.45 -33.21
N ILE A 4 3.99 36.88 -32.17
CA ILE A 4 3.94 35.43 -31.96
C ILE A 4 3.08 34.84 -33.07
N ARG A 5 3.72 34.22 -34.06
CA ARG A 5 3.07 33.47 -35.13
C ARG A 5 2.69 32.10 -34.58
N GLY A 6 1.49 31.99 -34.00
CA GLY A 6 0.79 30.71 -33.87
C GLY A 6 0.63 30.09 -35.27
N ASP A 7 0.44 28.78 -35.43
CA ASP A 7 -0.92 28.34 -35.11
C ASP A 7 -1.14 26.84 -34.99
N ARG A 8 -0.18 25.96 -35.29
CA ARG A 8 -0.48 24.52 -35.23
C ARG A 8 0.64 23.68 -34.64
N ALA A 9 1.87 23.88 -35.09
CA ALA A 9 3.01 23.13 -34.58
C ALA A 9 3.25 23.40 -33.08
N PHE A 10 3.22 24.67 -32.65
CA PHE A 10 3.40 25.02 -31.24
C PHE A 10 2.26 24.49 -30.35
N LEU A 11 1.01 24.59 -30.81
CA LEU A 11 -0.14 24.02 -30.10
C LEU A 11 -0.04 22.50 -30.03
N LEU A 12 0.33 21.82 -31.12
CA LEU A 12 0.54 20.37 -31.15
C LEU A 12 1.66 19.95 -30.20
N SER A 13 2.81 20.65 -30.19
CA SER A 13 3.90 20.39 -29.25
C SER A 13 3.50 20.63 -27.80
N LEU A 14 2.69 21.66 -27.52
CA LEU A 14 2.15 21.93 -26.19
C LEU A 14 1.15 20.85 -25.75
N PHE A 15 0.25 20.42 -26.65
CA PHE A 15 -0.69 19.32 -26.38
C PHE A 15 0.05 18.01 -26.12
N ILE A 16 1.09 17.68 -26.90
CA ILE A 16 1.93 16.49 -26.67
C ILE A 16 2.66 16.60 -25.32
N GLY A 17 3.19 17.77 -24.97
CA GLY A 17 3.84 18.01 -23.68
C GLY A 17 2.89 17.85 -22.48
N ILE A 18 1.67 18.39 -22.58
CA ILE A 18 0.64 18.25 -21.53
C ILE A 18 0.20 16.79 -21.38
N MET A 19 0.01 16.07 -22.49
CA MET A 19 -0.34 14.64 -22.45
C MET A 19 0.80 13.78 -21.88
N ALA A 20 2.07 14.12 -22.16
CA ALA A 20 3.22 13.43 -21.58
C ALA A 20 3.34 13.64 -20.06
N CYS A 21 2.87 14.77 -19.53
CA CYS A 21 2.79 15.02 -18.09
C CYS A 21 1.57 14.38 -17.40
N ALA A 22 0.57 13.90 -18.16
CA ALA A 22 -0.70 13.40 -17.61
C ALA A 22 -0.64 11.95 -17.10
N VAL A 23 0.50 11.26 -17.25
CA VAL A 23 0.69 9.92 -16.69
C VAL A 23 1.21 10.03 -15.26
N VAL A 24 0.40 10.61 -14.38
CA VAL A 24 0.67 10.53 -12.95
C VAL A 24 0.02 9.25 -12.47
N ASP A 25 0.85 8.24 -12.23
CA ASP A 25 0.52 7.05 -11.44
C ASP A 25 0.31 7.51 -9.98
N ALA A 26 -0.80 8.21 -9.75
CA ALA A 26 -1.11 8.87 -8.50
C ALA A 26 -1.78 7.85 -7.58
N ASP A 27 -1.08 7.43 -6.55
CA ASP A 27 -1.71 6.76 -5.40
C ASP A 27 -2.75 7.73 -4.80
N THR A 28 -4.02 7.38 -4.92
CA THR A 28 -5.14 8.18 -4.40
C THR A 28 -5.61 7.72 -3.04
N ASN A 29 -5.11 6.56 -2.58
CA ASN A 29 -5.43 6.04 -1.26
C ASN A 29 -4.50 6.68 -0.21
N SER A 30 -5.07 7.40 0.74
CA SER A 30 -4.33 8.02 1.84
C SER A 30 -4.37 7.21 3.15
N VAL A 31 -4.88 5.98 3.14
CA VAL A 31 -5.05 5.16 4.35
C VAL A 31 -3.81 4.29 4.58
N PHE A 32 -3.00 4.60 5.60
CA PHE A 32 -1.75 3.88 5.89
C PHE A 32 -1.88 2.83 7.01
N GLN A 33 -3.09 2.33 7.28
CA GLN A 33 -3.36 1.44 8.40
C GLN A 33 -3.95 0.10 7.91
N PRO A 34 -3.28 -1.05 8.15
CA PRO A 34 -3.69 -2.35 7.60
C PRO A 34 -5.13 -2.75 7.90
N CYS A 35 -5.62 -2.41 9.08
CA CYS A 35 -6.95 -2.80 9.56
C CYS A 35 -8.06 -1.82 9.13
N ALA A 36 -7.71 -0.72 8.46
CA ALA A 36 -8.67 0.29 7.99
C ALA A 36 -8.65 0.47 6.47
N ASP A 37 -7.61 -0.03 5.80
CA ASP A 37 -7.45 0.11 4.35
C ASP A 37 -8.38 -0.87 3.61
N THR A 38 -9.50 -0.36 3.10
CA THR A 38 -10.61 -1.17 2.57
C THR A 38 -11.08 -0.78 1.17
N LEU A 39 -10.63 0.36 0.65
CA LEU A 39 -11.05 0.92 -0.64
C LEU A 39 -9.82 1.31 -1.44
N ILE A 40 -9.56 0.57 -2.51
CA ILE A 40 -8.39 0.71 -3.37
C ILE A 40 -8.81 0.55 -4.84
N GLN A 41 -8.12 1.22 -5.74
CA GLN A 41 -8.24 1.02 -7.19
C GLN A 41 -6.90 0.66 -7.82
N LYS A 42 -6.90 0.38 -9.12
CA LYS A 42 -5.65 0.18 -9.88
C LYS A 42 -4.71 1.37 -9.64
N SER A 43 -3.41 1.09 -9.55
CA SER A 43 -2.36 2.07 -9.24
C SER A 43 -2.34 2.64 -7.81
N ASP A 44 -3.36 2.40 -6.97
CA ASP A 44 -3.30 2.81 -5.56
C ASP A 44 -2.32 1.94 -4.77
N GLY A 45 -1.66 2.56 -3.81
CA GLY A 45 -0.99 1.85 -2.73
C GLY A 45 -2.03 1.29 -1.76
N PHE A 46 -1.84 0.05 -1.30
CA PHE A 46 -2.67 -0.52 -0.24
C PHE A 46 -1.80 -1.00 0.91
N THR A 47 -2.11 -0.54 2.12
CA THR A 47 -1.41 -1.00 3.32
C THR A 47 -2.03 -2.30 3.78
N PHE A 48 -1.19 -3.33 3.87
CA PHE A 48 -1.52 -4.58 4.55
C PHE A 48 -0.41 -4.96 5.52
N GLY A 49 -0.72 -5.79 6.50
CA GLY A 49 0.20 -6.19 7.54
C GLY A 49 0.14 -7.69 7.79
N ILE A 50 1.29 -8.28 8.09
CA ILE A 50 1.41 -9.69 8.49
C ILE A 50 1.91 -9.72 9.93
N ALA A 51 1.10 -10.29 10.82
CA ALA A 51 1.47 -10.49 12.22
C ALA A 51 2.03 -11.91 12.42
N PHE A 52 3.16 -12.01 13.10
CA PHE A 52 3.83 -13.25 13.45
C PHE A 52 3.78 -13.44 14.95
N SER A 53 3.24 -14.58 15.39
CA SER A 53 3.23 -14.99 16.80
C SER A 53 2.88 -16.47 16.84
N SER A 54 2.96 -17.07 18.03
CA SER A 54 2.52 -18.45 18.24
C SER A 54 1.06 -18.64 17.82
N TYR A 55 0.71 -19.81 17.31
CA TYR A 55 -0.67 -20.17 16.96
C TYR A 55 -1.68 -19.84 18.06
N LYS A 56 -1.34 -20.10 19.33
CA LYS A 56 -2.21 -19.84 20.49
C LYS A 56 -2.51 -18.35 20.68
N SER A 57 -1.63 -17.47 20.23
CA SER A 57 -1.82 -16.02 20.32
C SER A 57 -2.97 -15.51 19.45
N PHE A 58 -3.38 -16.26 18.43
CA PHE A 58 -4.50 -15.93 17.54
C PHE A 58 -5.80 -16.69 17.88
N LEU A 59 -5.77 -17.54 18.91
CA LEU A 59 -6.89 -18.40 19.32
C LEU A 59 -7.34 -18.16 20.76
N PRO A 60 -7.78 -16.94 21.13
CA PRO A 60 -8.43 -16.73 22.41
C PRO A 60 -9.71 -17.57 22.47
N ASP A 61 -9.86 -18.33 23.56
CA ASP A 61 -11.05 -19.15 23.83
C ASP A 61 -11.45 -20.07 22.66
N ARG A 62 -10.46 -20.68 22.00
CA ARG A 62 -10.62 -21.61 20.86
C ARG A 62 -11.26 -20.98 19.62
N THR A 63 -11.37 -19.65 19.56
CA THR A 63 -11.87 -18.93 18.38
C THR A 63 -10.69 -18.30 17.65
N GLN A 64 -10.52 -18.64 16.37
CA GLN A 64 -9.50 -18.00 15.55
C GLN A 64 -9.94 -16.58 15.18
N LEU A 65 -9.16 -15.58 15.57
CA LEU A 65 -9.42 -14.17 15.26
C LEU A 65 -8.36 -13.63 14.29
N SER A 66 -8.74 -12.58 13.55
CA SER A 66 -7.80 -11.87 12.69
C SER A 66 -6.85 -11.00 13.52
N PRO A 67 -5.62 -10.71 13.05
CA PRO A 67 -4.67 -9.84 13.77
C PRO A 67 -5.18 -8.42 14.07
N CYS A 68 -6.24 -7.98 13.40
CA CYS A 68 -6.89 -6.68 13.62
C CYS A 68 -7.91 -6.70 14.77
N ASP A 69 -8.23 -7.88 15.32
CA ASP A 69 -9.17 -8.01 16.42
C ASP A 69 -8.52 -7.57 17.74
N ARG A 70 -9.12 -6.56 18.38
CA ARG A 70 -8.62 -5.97 19.64
C ARG A 70 -8.68 -6.93 20.82
N ARG A 71 -9.41 -8.04 20.71
CA ARG A 71 -9.43 -9.12 21.71
C ARG A 71 -8.09 -9.86 21.75
N LEU A 72 -7.28 -9.78 20.71
CA LEU A 72 -5.93 -10.34 20.69
C LEU A 72 -4.95 -9.38 21.39
N SER A 73 -4.27 -9.86 22.43
CA SER A 73 -3.19 -9.12 23.09
C SER A 73 -1.83 -9.41 22.42
N LEU A 74 -1.72 -9.20 21.10
CA LEU A 74 -0.52 -9.56 20.32
C LEU A 74 0.75 -8.83 20.81
N SER A 75 0.61 -7.59 21.28
CA SER A 75 1.73 -6.80 21.81
C SER A 75 2.33 -7.40 23.08
N SER A 76 1.53 -8.06 23.92
CA SER A 76 2.01 -8.75 25.13
C SER A 76 2.54 -10.16 24.84
N ALA A 77 2.19 -10.72 23.68
CA ALA A 77 2.59 -12.05 23.23
C ALA A 77 3.88 -12.07 22.38
N ASN A 78 4.69 -11.00 22.46
CA ASN A 78 5.90 -10.82 21.64
C ASN A 78 5.65 -11.01 20.13
N ALA A 79 4.47 -10.62 19.64
CA ALA A 79 4.18 -10.71 18.22
C ALA A 79 5.03 -9.72 17.43
N GLN A 80 5.53 -10.14 16.27
CA GLN A 80 6.19 -9.26 15.31
C GLN A 80 5.20 -8.85 14.23
N LEU A 81 5.38 -7.65 13.67
CA LEU A 81 4.52 -7.12 12.62
C LEU A 81 5.39 -6.64 11.45
N ALA A 82 5.11 -7.19 10.26
CA ALA A 82 5.62 -6.64 9.01
C ALA A 82 4.50 -5.85 8.33
N VAL A 83 4.75 -4.59 7.97
CA VAL A 83 3.79 -3.71 7.29
C VAL A 83 4.31 -3.39 5.90
N PHE A 84 3.47 -3.58 4.89
CA PHE A 84 3.81 -3.36 3.50
C PHE A 84 2.75 -2.48 2.84
N ARG A 85 3.19 -1.67 1.86
CA ARG A 85 2.31 -0.83 1.05
C ARG A 85 2.66 -0.92 -0.45
N PRO A 86 2.45 -2.07 -1.09
CA PRO A 86 2.60 -2.20 -2.53
C PRO A 86 1.46 -1.50 -3.28
N LYS A 87 1.63 -1.29 -4.58
CA LYS A 87 0.54 -0.84 -5.44
C LYS A 87 -0.25 -2.00 -6.01
N VAL A 88 -1.53 -1.74 -6.29
CA VAL A 88 -2.38 -2.66 -7.05
C VAL A 88 -1.77 -2.86 -8.44
N ASP A 89 -1.76 -4.12 -8.90
CA ASP A 89 -1.16 -4.55 -10.17
C ASP A 89 0.38 -4.49 -10.25
N GLU A 90 1.08 -4.23 -9.15
CA GLU A 90 2.55 -4.35 -9.06
C GLU A 90 2.99 -5.64 -8.34
N ILE A 91 4.05 -6.29 -8.83
CA ILE A 91 4.66 -7.44 -8.13
C ILE A 91 5.58 -6.92 -7.03
N SER A 92 5.35 -7.37 -5.79
CA SER A 92 6.18 -7.04 -4.62
C SER A 92 6.69 -8.31 -3.93
N LEU A 93 7.94 -8.27 -3.43
CA LEU A 93 8.56 -9.36 -2.69
C LEU A 93 8.74 -8.98 -1.22
N LEU A 94 8.16 -9.78 -0.32
CA LEU A 94 8.40 -9.69 1.12
C LEU A 94 9.36 -10.79 1.56
N THR A 95 10.52 -10.38 2.08
CA THR A 95 11.48 -11.28 2.73
C THR A 95 11.49 -11.02 4.23
N ILE A 96 11.21 -12.05 5.02
CA ILE A 96 11.21 -11.98 6.49
C ILE A 96 12.37 -12.83 7.01
N ASN A 97 13.17 -12.24 7.89
CA ASN A 97 14.21 -12.97 8.62
C ASN A 97 13.66 -13.38 9.99
N THR A 98 13.53 -14.69 10.22
CA THR A 98 12.99 -15.27 11.47
C THR A 98 14.08 -15.61 12.48
N SER A 99 15.29 -15.06 12.37
CA SER A 99 16.37 -15.34 13.33
C SER A 99 16.07 -14.89 14.76
N SER A 100 15.19 -13.89 14.93
CA SER A 100 14.80 -13.33 16.22
C SER A 100 13.49 -13.90 16.79
N PHE A 101 12.78 -14.76 16.05
CA PHE A 101 11.51 -15.35 16.49
C PHE A 101 11.16 -16.66 15.78
N SER A 102 10.49 -17.57 16.49
CA SER A 102 9.85 -18.75 15.90
C SER A 102 8.33 -18.56 16.02
N PRO A 103 7.63 -18.19 14.94
CA PRO A 103 6.18 -18.06 14.95
C PRO A 103 5.49 -19.41 15.17
#